data_AF-A0A1D6NEN6-F1
#
_entry.id   AF-A0A1D6NEN6-F1
#
_cell.length_a   1.000
_cell.length_b   1.000
_cell.length_c   1.000
_cell.angle_alpha   90.00
_cell.angle_beta   90.00
_cell.angle_gamma   90.00
#
_symmetry.space_group_name_H-M   'P 1'
#
loop_
_entity.id
_entity.type
_entity.pdbx_description
1 polymer ?
#
loop_
_entity_poly.entity_id
_entity_poly.type
_entity_poly.pdbx_seq_one_letter_code
_entity_poly.pdbx_strand_id
1 'polypeptide(L)'
;MAFAVTLTPLRATAVLAGWRRRPGVTPPRFAVVLATSTGVGGERTPPTFRRLREELLQLHAEADLTQSKANSERVRLVRLTEAAENLKKRAATSVRMGKESEAVDLLVQKKKLTKALENIKERIEVLDMLSAKISEVNGMVFYLVKCD
;
A
#
# COMPACT_ATOMS: atom_id res chain seq x y z
N MET A 1 -17.23 -49.28 -26.37
CA MET A 1 -15.76 -49.45 -26.32
C MET A 1 -15.11 -48.09 -26.48
N ALA A 2 -14.40 -47.65 -25.43
CA ALA A 2 -13.43 -46.55 -25.30
C ALA A 2 -13.70 -45.17 -25.96
N PHE A 3 -14.12 -44.19 -25.16
CA PHE A 3 -13.75 -42.78 -25.37
C PHE A 3 -12.53 -42.47 -24.51
N ALA A 4 -11.40 -42.20 -25.16
CA ALA A 4 -10.19 -41.71 -24.51
C ALA A 4 -10.40 -40.25 -24.09
N VAL A 5 -10.65 -40.03 -22.81
CA VAL A 5 -10.57 -38.70 -22.20
C VAL A 5 -9.11 -38.44 -21.86
N THR A 6 -8.45 -37.64 -22.66
CA THR A 6 -7.12 -37.10 -22.35
C THR A 6 -7.26 -36.13 -21.17
N LEU A 7 -7.03 -36.65 -19.96
CA LEU A 7 -6.82 -35.87 -18.75
C LEU A 7 -5.53 -35.04 -18.92
N THR A 8 -5.65 -33.80 -19.35
CA THR A 8 -4.62 -32.78 -19.12
C THR A 8 -4.51 -32.53 -17.62
N PRO A 9 -3.35 -32.77 -16.97
CA PRO A 9 -3.18 -32.42 -15.58
C PRO A 9 -3.09 -30.90 -15.48
N LEU A 10 -4.01 -30.32 -14.69
CA LEU A 10 -3.98 -28.93 -14.27
C LEU A 10 -2.64 -28.69 -13.56
N ARG A 11 -1.72 -28.03 -14.27
CA ARG A 11 -0.40 -27.64 -13.78
C ARG A 11 -0.59 -26.75 -12.56
N ALA A 12 -0.43 -27.33 -11.37
CA ALA A 12 -0.36 -26.61 -10.12
C ALA A 12 0.86 -25.68 -10.16
N THR A 13 0.65 -24.43 -10.53
CA THR A 13 1.66 -23.39 -10.34
C THR A 13 1.67 -23.00 -8.87
N ALA A 14 2.50 -23.70 -8.12
CA ALA A 14 3.11 -23.17 -6.92
C ALA A 14 3.89 -21.90 -7.33
N VAL A 15 3.38 -20.74 -6.95
CA VAL A 15 4.14 -19.49 -6.93
C VAL A 15 4.05 -18.93 -5.52
N LEU A 16 4.73 -19.61 -4.60
CA LEU A 16 5.42 -18.94 -3.51
C LEU A 16 6.62 -18.25 -4.14
N ALA A 17 6.44 -17.01 -4.57
CA ALA A 17 7.57 -16.20 -5.01
C ALA A 17 7.30 -14.73 -4.68
N GLY A 18 7.94 -14.32 -3.59
CA GLY A 18 8.65 -13.06 -3.59
C GLY A 18 7.77 -11.83 -3.61
N TRP A 19 7.74 -11.17 -2.45
CA TRP A 19 7.93 -9.74 -2.42
C TRP A 19 9.15 -9.41 -3.27
N ARG A 20 8.93 -9.19 -4.57
CA ARG A 20 9.92 -8.59 -5.46
C ARG A 20 10.14 -7.19 -4.87
N ARG A 21 11.16 -7.09 -4.02
CA ARG A 21 11.84 -5.83 -3.77
C ARG A 21 12.04 -5.19 -5.13
N ARG A 22 11.46 -4.02 -5.34
CA ARG A 22 11.93 -3.13 -6.40
C ARG A 22 13.38 -2.78 -6.06
N PRO A 23 14.38 -3.08 -6.91
CA PRO A 23 15.69 -2.48 -6.77
C PRO A 23 15.52 -1.01 -7.17
N GLY A 24 15.67 -0.10 -6.21
CA GLY A 24 15.55 1.34 -6.45
C GLY A 24 14.91 2.15 -5.33
N VAL A 25 14.52 1.53 -4.21
CA VAL A 25 14.13 2.29 -3.01
C VAL A 25 15.38 2.45 -2.16
N THR A 26 16.01 3.61 -2.26
CA THR A 26 16.99 4.07 -1.28
C THR A 26 16.38 3.94 0.11
N PRO A 27 17.09 3.32 1.07
CA PRO A 27 16.61 3.26 2.44
C PRO A 27 16.45 4.69 2.99
N PRO A 28 15.50 4.94 3.89
CA PRO A 28 15.44 6.22 4.56
C PRO A 28 16.78 6.49 5.27
N ARG A 29 17.45 7.58 4.89
CA ARG A 29 18.81 7.94 5.33
C ARG A 29 18.78 8.82 6.59
N PHE A 30 17.91 8.54 7.55
CA PHE A 30 17.97 9.26 8.83
C PHE A 30 19.06 8.67 9.72
N ALA A 31 20.32 8.87 9.30
CA ALA A 31 21.47 8.80 10.19
C ALA A 31 21.66 10.21 10.78
N VAL A 32 20.97 10.48 11.89
CA VAL A 32 21.31 11.64 12.71
C VAL A 32 22.66 11.36 13.36
N VAL A 33 23.72 11.92 12.78
CA VAL A 33 25.07 11.86 13.34
C VAL A 33 25.12 12.82 14.53
N LEU A 34 25.04 12.27 15.74
CA LEU A 34 25.28 13.02 16.97
C LEU A 34 26.79 13.11 17.21
N ALA A 35 27.41 14.19 16.75
CA ALA A 35 28.84 14.43 16.94
C ALA A 35 29.12 14.98 18.35
N THR A 36 29.74 14.17 19.20
CA THR A 36 30.40 14.64 20.43
C THR A 36 31.68 15.39 20.04
N SER A 37 31.62 16.72 19.97
CA SER A 37 32.79 17.54 19.61
C SER A 37 33.70 17.79 20.82
N THR A 38 34.77 17.02 20.94
CA THR A 38 36.04 17.51 21.54
C THR A 38 36.75 18.38 20.50
N GLY A 39 37.19 19.56 20.93
CA GLY A 39 37.60 20.66 20.05
C GLY A 39 38.87 20.42 19.25
N VAL A 40 38.99 21.18 18.16
CA VAL A 40 40.12 22.04 17.75
C VAL A 40 39.69 22.70 16.43
N GLY A 41 40.02 23.98 16.28
CA GLY A 41 39.47 24.90 15.29
C GLY A 41 39.78 24.61 13.82
N GLY A 42 38.93 25.16 12.96
CA GLY A 42 39.03 25.13 11.51
C GLY A 42 37.64 25.15 10.88
N GLU A 43 37.09 26.36 10.72
CA GLU A 43 35.94 26.71 9.87
C GLU A 43 34.74 25.73 9.87
N ARG A 44 33.86 25.91 10.86
CA ARG A 44 32.50 25.35 10.82
C ARG A 44 31.76 25.98 9.63
N THR A 45 31.75 25.32 8.48
CA THR A 45 30.70 25.56 7.49
C THR A 45 29.35 25.36 8.20
N PRO A 46 28.46 26.37 8.25
CA PRO A 46 27.14 26.15 8.81
C PRO A 46 26.45 25.09 7.94
N PRO A 47 25.83 24.04 8.52
CA PRO A 47 24.95 23.17 7.77
C PRO A 47 23.86 24.05 7.17
N THR A 48 23.93 24.20 5.85
CA THR A 48 23.35 25.29 5.11
C THR A 48 21.84 25.12 5.03
N PHE A 49 21.08 26.15 5.41
CA PHE A 49 19.62 26.26 5.23
C PHE A 49 19.06 25.62 3.92
N ARG A 50 19.87 25.62 2.84
CA ARG A 50 19.57 24.92 1.59
C ARG A 50 19.35 23.41 1.74
N ARG A 51 20.18 22.68 2.50
CA ARG A 51 20.02 21.24 2.74
C ARG A 51 18.72 20.93 3.48
N LEU A 52 18.41 21.75 4.49
CA LEU A 52 17.19 21.62 5.29
C LEU A 52 15.93 21.88 4.43
N ARG A 53 16.02 22.84 3.51
CA ARG A 53 14.98 23.11 2.50
C ARG A 53 14.81 21.95 1.52
N GLU A 54 15.90 21.31 1.10
CA GLU A 54 15.88 20.10 0.25
C GLU A 54 15.23 18.91 0.97
N GLU A 55 15.58 18.68 2.24
CA GLU A 55 14.97 17.63 3.09
C GLU A 55 13.47 17.87 3.31
N LEU A 56 13.05 19.11 3.54
CA LEU A 56 11.62 19.48 3.63
C LEU A 56 10.86 19.21 2.32
N LEU A 57 11.45 19.58 1.18
CA LEU A 57 10.85 19.30 -0.13
C LEU A 57 10.75 17.79 -0.39
N GLN A 58 11.77 17.03 0.04
CA GLN A 58 11.74 15.58 -0.07
C GLN A 58 10.64 14.97 0.80
N LEU A 59 10.51 15.37 2.07
CA LEU A 59 9.46 14.89 2.95
C LEU A 59 8.06 15.26 2.44
N HIS A 60 7.90 16.41 1.79
CA HIS A 60 6.64 16.79 1.14
C HIS A 60 6.33 15.88 -0.06
N ALA A 61 7.30 15.64 -0.93
CA ALA A 61 7.13 14.70 -2.04
C ALA A 61 6.82 13.27 -1.56
N GLU A 62 7.41 12.84 -0.45
CA GLU A 62 7.10 11.56 0.19
C GLU A 62 5.68 11.52 0.76
N ALA A 63 5.18 12.60 1.36
CA ALA A 63 3.80 12.71 1.80
C ALA A 63 2.82 12.54 0.62
N ASP A 64 3.04 13.26 -0.48
CA ASP A 64 2.20 13.19 -1.68
C ASP A 64 2.21 11.79 -2.31
N LEU A 65 3.37 11.13 -2.32
CA LEU A 65 3.50 9.75 -2.76
C LEU A 65 2.65 8.80 -1.91
N THR A 66 2.69 8.93 -0.58
CA THR A 66 1.89 8.09 0.32
C THR A 66 0.39 8.32 0.14
N GLN A 67 -0.03 9.57 -0.06
CA GLN A 67 -1.42 9.93 -0.31
C GLN A 67 -1.90 9.40 -1.66
N SER A 68 -1.10 9.55 -2.73
CA SER A 68 -1.40 9.01 -4.06
C SER A 68 -1.55 7.48 -4.01
N LYS A 69 -0.70 6.79 -3.26
CA LYS A 69 -0.80 5.35 -3.03
C LYS A 69 -2.08 4.98 -2.28
N ALA A 70 -2.44 5.70 -1.22
CA ALA A 70 -3.70 5.49 -0.50
C ALA A 70 -4.91 5.68 -1.43
N ASN A 71 -4.90 6.72 -2.28
CA ASN A 71 -5.95 6.96 -3.27
C ASN A 71 -6.07 5.82 -4.29
N SER A 72 -4.96 5.26 -4.76
CA SER A 72 -4.99 4.11 -5.67
C SER A 72 -5.62 2.86 -5.02
N GLU A 73 -5.36 2.62 -3.73
CA GLU A 73 -5.96 1.52 -2.98
C GLU A 73 -7.45 1.78 -2.70
N ARG A 74 -7.87 3.03 -2.46
CA ARG A 74 -9.28 3.42 -2.36
C ARG A 74 -10.05 3.11 -3.65
N VAL A 75 -9.49 3.44 -4.82
CA VAL A 75 -10.10 3.10 -6.12
C VAL A 75 -10.24 1.58 -6.26
N ARG A 76 -9.22 0.82 -5.85
CA ARG A 76 -9.28 -0.65 -5.88
C ARG A 76 -10.34 -1.21 -4.92
N LEU A 77 -10.48 -0.61 -3.74
CA LEU A 77 -11.52 -0.96 -2.77
C LEU A 77 -12.92 -0.81 -3.39
N VAL A 78 -13.20 0.34 -4.01
CA VAL A 78 -14.49 0.61 -4.67
C VAL A 78 -14.81 -0.44 -5.72
N ARG A 79 -13.85 -0.75 -6.61
CA ARG A 79 -14.04 -1.77 -7.66
C ARG A 79 -14.31 -3.16 -7.09
N LEU A 80 -13.62 -3.53 -6.01
CA LEU A 80 -13.83 -4.83 -5.36
C LEU A 80 -15.17 -4.89 -4.62
N THR A 81 -15.62 -3.79 -4.02
CA THR A 81 -16.96 -3.72 -3.40
C THR A 81 -18.06 -3.86 -4.45
N GLU A 82 -17.90 -3.23 -5.61
CA GLU A 82 -18.82 -3.38 -6.74
C GLU A 82 -18.86 -4.83 -7.25
N ALA A 83 -17.69 -5.45 -7.43
CA ALA A 83 -17.61 -6.86 -7.81
C ALA A 83 -18.29 -7.80 -6.80
N ALA A 84 -18.16 -7.51 -5.50
CA ALA A 84 -18.82 -8.28 -4.44
C ALA A 84 -20.35 -8.15 -4.49
N GLU A 85 -20.89 -6.96 -4.75
CA GLU A 85 -22.32 -6.74 -4.96
C GLU A 85 -22.82 -7.44 -6.25
N ASN A 86 -22.03 -7.45 -7.31
CA ASN A 86 -22.37 -8.16 -8.54
C ASN A 86 -22.42 -9.69 -8.33
N LEU A 87 -21.50 -10.27 -7.56
CA LEU A 87 -21.58 -11.69 -7.18
C LEU A 87 -22.82 -12.00 -6.34
N LYS A 88 -23.19 -11.11 -5.41
CA LYS A 88 -24.41 -11.24 -4.61
C LYS A 88 -25.67 -11.20 -5.48
N LYS A 89 -25.76 -10.26 -6.43
CA LYS A 89 -26.86 -10.19 -7.40
C LYS A 89 -26.95 -11.47 -8.23
N ARG A 90 -25.83 -11.97 -8.75
CA ARG A 90 -25.78 -13.22 -9.51
C ARG A 90 -26.22 -14.43 -8.68
N ALA A 91 -25.74 -14.54 -7.44
CA ALA A 91 -26.15 -15.62 -6.54
C ALA A 91 -27.67 -15.57 -6.29
N ALA A 92 -28.24 -14.39 -6.04
CA ALA A 92 -29.68 -14.23 -5.87
C ALA A 92 -30.47 -14.66 -7.12
N THR A 93 -29.97 -14.36 -8.32
CA THR A 93 -30.58 -14.84 -9.57
C THR A 93 -30.47 -16.35 -9.72
N SER A 94 -29.29 -16.95 -9.45
CA SER A 94 -29.10 -18.41 -9.53
C SER A 94 -30.00 -19.17 -8.56
N VAL A 95 -30.20 -18.66 -7.33
CA VAL A 95 -31.16 -19.24 -6.37
C VAL A 95 -32.58 -19.22 -6.92
N ARG A 96 -33.02 -18.08 -7.50
CA ARG A 96 -34.36 -17.97 -8.11
C ARG A 96 -34.57 -18.94 -9.28
N MET A 97 -33.49 -19.26 -9.98
CA MET A 97 -33.49 -20.22 -11.10
C MET A 97 -33.36 -21.68 -10.63
N GLY A 98 -33.31 -21.96 -9.33
CA GLY A 98 -33.14 -23.31 -8.78
C GLY A 98 -31.72 -23.87 -8.91
N LYS A 99 -30.73 -23.02 -9.22
CA LYS A 99 -29.32 -23.39 -9.42
C LYS A 99 -28.51 -23.16 -8.14
N GLU A 100 -28.81 -23.95 -7.12
CA GLU A 100 -28.23 -23.78 -5.78
C GLU A 100 -26.72 -24.02 -5.74
N SER A 101 -26.20 -24.96 -6.54
CA SER A 101 -24.76 -25.24 -6.65
C SER A 101 -23.97 -24.02 -7.14
N GLU A 102 -24.43 -23.40 -8.22
CA GLU A 102 -23.82 -22.18 -8.77
C GLU A 102 -23.92 -21.00 -7.77
N ALA A 103 -25.03 -20.89 -7.04
CA ALA A 103 -25.20 -19.85 -6.04
C ALA A 103 -24.20 -19.99 -4.87
N VAL A 104 -23.98 -21.22 -4.40
CA VAL A 104 -22.99 -21.50 -3.35
C VAL A 104 -21.57 -21.15 -3.82
N ASP A 105 -21.20 -21.52 -5.05
CA ASP A 105 -19.90 -21.17 -5.61
C ASP A 105 -19.68 -19.65 -5.70
N LEU A 106 -20.70 -18.90 -6.12
CA LEU A 106 -20.66 -17.44 -6.16
C LEU A 106 -20.54 -16.81 -4.76
N LEU A 107 -21.16 -17.41 -3.74
CA LEU A 107 -21.02 -16.98 -2.35
C LEU A 107 -19.62 -17.29 -1.78
N VAL A 108 -19.03 -18.43 -2.15
CA VAL A 108 -17.64 -18.76 -1.80
C VAL A 108 -16.68 -17.75 -2.42
N GLN A 109 -16.90 -17.36 -3.68
CA GLN A 109 -16.11 -16.30 -4.33
C GLN A 109 -16.29 -14.95 -3.61
N LYS A 110 -17.52 -14.59 -3.25
CA LYS A 110 -17.81 -13.38 -2.48
C LYS A 110 -17.04 -13.36 -1.15
N LYS A 111 -17.02 -14.48 -0.41
CA LYS A 111 -16.27 -14.59 0.86
C LYS A 111 -14.78 -14.34 0.67
N LYS A 112 -14.18 -14.86 -0.41
CA LYS A 112 -12.77 -14.59 -0.76
C LYS A 112 -12.55 -13.11 -1.06
N LEU A 113 -13.46 -12.47 -1.79
CA LEU A 113 -13.40 -11.03 -2.05
C LEU A 113 -13.54 -10.20 -0.76
N THR A 114 -14.41 -10.59 0.17
CA THR A 114 -14.58 -9.87 1.44
C THR A 114 -13.29 -9.87 2.27
N LYS A 115 -12.58 -11.01 2.32
CA LYS A 115 -11.25 -11.07 2.96
C LYS A 115 -10.23 -10.16 2.29
N ALA A 116 -10.25 -10.08 0.95
CA ALA A 116 -9.38 -9.16 0.22
C ALA A 116 -9.73 -7.68 0.47
N LEU A 117 -11.02 -7.38 0.67
CA LEU A 117 -11.48 -6.03 1.03
C LEU A 117 -10.98 -5.60 2.41
N GLU A 118 -11.04 -6.49 3.41
CA GLU A 118 -10.50 -6.23 4.75
C GLU A 118 -9.00 -5.90 4.68
N ASN A 119 -8.21 -6.69 3.94
CA ASN A 119 -6.79 -6.43 3.77
C ASN A 119 -6.50 -5.07 3.11
N ILE A 120 -7.29 -4.65 2.12
CA ILE A 120 -7.09 -3.35 1.46
C ILE A 120 -7.47 -2.20 2.40
N LYS A 121 -8.50 -2.35 3.23
CA LYS A 121 -8.85 -1.35 4.26
C LYS A 121 -7.72 -1.14 5.25
N GLU A 122 -7.16 -2.22 5.81
CA GLU A 122 -6.00 -2.16 6.71
C GLU A 122 -4.81 -1.43 6.05
N ARG A 123 -4.55 -1.69 4.77
CA ARG A 123 -3.48 -1.02 4.02
C ARG A 123 -3.74 0.47 3.83
N ILE A 124 -4.98 0.88 3.61
CA ILE A 124 -5.35 2.30 3.51
C ILE A 124 -5.16 2.98 4.87
N GLU A 125 -5.61 2.37 5.96
CA GLU A 125 -5.44 2.91 7.32
C GLU A 125 -3.97 3.13 7.68
N VAL A 126 -3.12 2.15 7.39
CA VAL A 126 -1.67 2.29 7.61
C VAL A 126 -1.08 3.42 6.76
N LEU A 127 -1.48 3.55 5.51
CA LEU A 127 -1.00 4.64 4.65
C LEU A 127 -1.48 6.01 5.13
N ASP A 128 -2.70 6.11 5.66
CA ASP A 128 -3.25 7.34 6.21
C ASP A 128 -2.53 7.75 7.50
N MET A 129 -2.24 6.80 8.40
CA MET A 129 -1.42 7.07 9.59
C MET A 129 -0.01 7.56 9.23
N LEU A 130 0.62 6.94 8.23
CA LEU A 130 1.95 7.35 7.77
C LEU A 130 1.92 8.75 7.15
N SER A 131 0.93 9.04 6.31
CA SER A 131 0.75 10.35 5.69
C SER A 131 0.52 11.45 6.73
N ALA A 132 -0.29 11.17 7.75
CA ALA A 132 -0.51 12.08 8.88
C ALA A 132 0.79 12.35 9.65
N LYS A 133 1.59 11.31 9.92
CA LYS A 133 2.85 11.47 10.65
C LYS A 133 3.89 12.27 9.86
N ILE A 134 4.00 12.04 8.55
CA ILE A 134 4.89 12.84 7.69
C ILE A 134 4.43 14.30 7.65
N SER A 135 3.12 14.53 7.56
CA SER A 135 2.55 15.89 7.56
C SER A 135 2.76 16.62 8.89
N GLU A 136 2.68 15.92 10.03
CA GLU A 136 2.97 16.47 11.36
C GLU A 136 4.43 16.90 11.48
N VAL A 137 5.37 16.07 11.02
CA VAL A 137 6.81 16.39 11.00
C VAL A 137 7.06 17.59 10.07
N ASN A 138 6.45 17.61 8.89
CA ASN A 138 6.54 18.76 7.97
C ASN A 138 6.03 20.05 8.61
N GLY A 139 4.92 19.98 9.34
CA GLY A 139 4.39 21.11 10.11
C GLY A 139 5.37 21.56 11.19
N MET A 140 5.83 20.64 12.05
CA MET A 140 6.74 20.95 13.16
C MET A 140 8.05 21.59 12.67
N VAL A 141 8.66 21.03 11.61
CA VAL A 141 9.89 21.58 11.01
C VAL A 141 9.63 22.96 10.40
N PHE A 142 8.50 23.17 9.74
CA PHE A 142 8.12 24.47 9.20
C PHE A 142 7.95 25.54 10.28
N TYR A 143 7.35 25.20 11.44
CA TYR A 143 7.24 26.13 12.57
C TYR A 143 8.60 26.46 13.19
N LEU A 144 9.49 25.47 13.35
CA LEU A 144 10.85 25.68 13.85
C LEU A 144 11.67 26.62 12.94
N VAL A 145 11.66 26.38 11.62
CA VAL A 145 12.38 27.22 10.64
C VAL A 145 11.81 28.64 10.53
N LYS A 146 10.55 28.87 10.93
CA LYS A 146 9.94 30.20 10.95
C LYS A 146 10.18 30.97 12.26
N CYS A 147 10.68 30.29 13.31
CA CYS A 147 10.98 30.86 14.62
C CYS A 147 12.45 31.27 14.80
N ASP A 148 13.36 30.81 13.92
CA ASP A 148 14.72 31.34 13.74
C ASP A 148 14.72 32.55 12.78
#